data_AF-A0A973JGE4-F1
#
_entry.id   AF-A0A973JGE4-F1
#
_cell.length_a   1.000
_cell.length_b   1.000
_cell.length_c   1.000
_cell.angle_alpha   90.00
_cell.angle_beta   90.00
_cell.angle_gamma   90.00
#
_symmetry.space_group_name_H-M   'P 1'
#
loop_
_entity.id
_entity.type
_entity.pdbx_description
1 polymer ?
#
loop_
_entity_poly.entity_id
_entity_poly.type
_entity_poly.pdbx_seq_one_letter_code
_entity_poly.pdbx_strand_id
1 'polypeptide(L)' 'MFKGMPTAFWIGCSVTYGWAFLFMICEWTIPGFPLKSFMGVPACWIYNCLLCCFVVNVFVAWYYAFAEEQREKKLEEKKK' A
#
# COMPACT_ATOMS: atom_id res chain seq x y z
N MET A 1 -6.31 19.72 -11.14
CA MET A 1 -6.76 18.31 -11.07
C MET A 1 -6.36 17.57 -9.79
N PHE A 2 -5.36 18.02 -9.02
CA PHE A 2 -4.85 17.29 -7.84
C PHE A 2 -4.96 18.06 -6.51
N LYS A 3 -5.56 19.25 -6.53
CA LYS A 3 -5.64 20.14 -5.37
C LYS A 3 -6.82 19.69 -4.48
N GLY A 4 -6.51 19.11 -3.33
CA GLY A 4 -7.50 18.66 -2.35
C GLY A 4 -7.61 17.15 -2.15
N MET A 5 -6.80 16.34 -2.84
CA MET A 5 -6.82 14.90 -2.55
C MET A 5 -6.15 14.58 -1.21
N PRO A 6 -6.76 13.69 -0.39
CA PRO A 6 -6.19 13.30 0.90
C PRO A 6 -4.77 12.75 0.74
N THR A 7 -3.86 13.08 1.66
CA THR A 7 -2.48 12.56 1.64
C THR A 7 -2.44 11.03 1.63
N ALA A 8 -3.43 10.39 2.27
CA ALA A 8 -3.58 8.93 2.25
C ALA A 8 -3.81 8.35 0.84
N PHE A 9 -4.49 9.06 -0.05
CA PHE A 9 -4.66 8.64 -1.44
C PHE A 9 -3.30 8.59 -2.16
N TRP A 10 -2.47 9.61 -1.97
CA TRP A 10 -1.14 9.68 -2.55
C TRP A 10 -0.19 8.61 -2.02
N ILE A 11 -0.30 8.29 -0.73
CA ILE A 11 0.46 7.18 -0.13
C ILE A 11 -0.03 5.84 -0.70
N GLY A 12 -1.34 5.64 -0.83
CA GLY A 12 -1.89 4.45 -1.49
C GLY A 12 -1.38 4.30 -2.92
N CYS A 13 -1.38 5.38 -3.70
CA CYS A 13 -0.80 5.39 -5.05
C CYS A 13 0.69 5.11 -5.04
N SER A 14 1.49 5.72 -4.17
CA SER A 14 2.93 5.49 -4.15
C SER A 14 3.28 4.04 -3.78
N VAL A 15 2.50 3.40 -2.91
CA VAL A 15 2.67 1.98 -2.57
C VAL A 15 2.32 1.09 -3.78
N THR A 16 1.19 1.33 -4.45
CA THR A 16 0.79 0.48 -5.60
C THR A 16 1.69 0.68 -6.81
N TYR A 17 2.04 1.92 -7.16
CA TYR A 17 2.95 2.23 -8.26
C TYR A 17 4.40 1.83 -7.94
N GLY A 18 4.86 2.05 -6.71
CA GLY A 18 6.19 1.64 -6.25
C GLY A 18 6.36 0.12 -6.29
N TRP A 19 5.30 -0.63 -5.99
CA TRP A 19 5.29 -2.07 -6.12
C TRP A 19 5.35 -2.55 -7.57
N ALA A 20 4.51 -1.98 -8.44
CA ALA A 20 4.56 -2.30 -9.87
C ALA A 20 5.95 -2.00 -10.46
N PHE A 21 6.58 -0.91 -10.01
CA PHE A 21 7.95 -0.56 -10.41
C PHE A 21 9.00 -1.57 -9.92
N LEU A 22 8.88 -2.08 -8.69
CA LEU A 22 9.73 -3.17 -8.20
C LEU A 22 9.58 -4.45 -9.04
N PHE A 23 8.36 -4.81 -9.45
CA PHE A 23 8.14 -5.95 -10.34
C PHE A 23 8.82 -5.79 -11.69
N MET A 24 8.78 -4.58 -12.25
CA MET A 24 9.47 -4.26 -13.50
C MET A 24 11.00 -4.40 -13.36
N ILE A 25 11.58 -3.98 -12.23
CA ILE A 25 13.01 -4.20 -11.94
C ILE A 25 13.33 -5.69 -11.76
N CYS A 26 12.45 -6.43 -11.09
CA CYS A 26 12.60 -7.88 -10.94
C CYS A 26 12.51 -8.62 -12.29
N GLU A 27 11.68 -8.15 -13.22
CA GLU A 27 11.58 -8.70 -14.57
C GLU A 27 12.85 -8.44 -15.40
N TRP A 28 13.51 -7.29 -15.21
CA TRP A 28 14.82 -7.04 -15.84
C TRP A 28 15.93 -7.96 -15.33
N THR A 29 15.87 -8.37 -14.07
CA THR A 29 16.88 -9.25 -13.47
C THR A 29 16.57 -10.73 -13.66
N ILE A 30 15.29 -11.09 -13.74
CA ILE A 30 14.83 -12.47 -13.91
C ILE A 30 13.83 -12.52 -15.07
N PRO A 31 14.24 -13.01 -16.25
CA PRO A 31 13.35 -13.09 -17.39
C PRO A 31 12.19 -14.05 -17.11
N GLY A 32 10.97 -13.60 -17.42
CA GLY A 32 9.73 -14.35 -17.21
C GLY A 32 9.14 -14.24 -15.80
N PHE A 33 9.77 -13.49 -14.90
CA PHE A 33 9.11 -13.01 -13.69
C PHE A 33 8.10 -11.92 -14.09
N PRO A 34 6.83 -11.95 -13.62
CA PRO A 34 6.29 -12.68 -12.48
C PRO A 34 5.42 -13.91 -12.83
N LEU A 35 5.40 -14.31 -14.11
CA LEU A 35 4.64 -15.48 -14.61
C LEU A 35 5.34 -16.81 -14.34
N LYS A 36 6.63 -16.77 -13.99
CA LYS A 36 7.40 -17.94 -13.58
C LYS A 36 6.73 -18.64 -12.39
N SER A 37 6.60 -19.96 -12.48
CA SER A 37 6.06 -20.76 -11.37
C SER A 37 6.99 -20.68 -10.18
N PHE A 38 6.46 -20.25 -9.03
CA PHE A 38 7.13 -20.22 -7.74
C PHE A 38 6.25 -20.96 -6.74
N MET A 39 6.79 -22.02 -6.12
CA MET A 39 6.03 -22.91 -5.23
C MET A 39 4.77 -23.56 -5.84
N GLY A 40 4.74 -23.75 -7.16
CA GLY A 40 3.62 -24.39 -7.87
C GLY A 40 2.51 -23.43 -8.32
N VAL A 41 2.65 -22.13 -8.06
CA VAL A 41 1.69 -21.08 -8.43
C VAL A 41 2.44 -19.95 -9.14
N PRO A 42 1.82 -19.16 -10.03
CA PRO A 42 2.49 -17.99 -10.59
C PRO A 42 3.02 -17.07 -9.47
N ALA A 43 4.29 -16.66 -9.57
CA ALA A 43 4.92 -15.90 -8.50
C ALA A 43 4.17 -14.58 -8.20
N CYS A 44 3.58 -13.95 -9.23
CA CYS A 44 2.71 -12.77 -9.10
C CYS A 44 1.60 -12.95 -8.05
N TRP A 45 1.08 -14.16 -7.88
CA TRP A 45 -0.02 -14.45 -6.97
C TRP A 45 0.41 -14.35 -5.51
N ILE A 46 1.59 -14.89 -5.19
CA ILE A 46 2.16 -14.86 -3.84
C ILE A 46 2.52 -13.43 -3.46
N TYR A 47 3.14 -12.70 -4.38
CA TYR A 47 3.53 -11.31 -4.14
C TYR A 47 2.33 -10.37 -4.03
N ASN A 48 1.34 -10.50 -4.90
CA ASN A 48 0.11 -9.71 -4.77
C ASN A 48 -0.63 -10.04 -3.49
N CYS A 49 -0.65 -11.30 -3.05
CA CYS A 49 -1.25 -11.67 -1.78
C CYS A 49 -0.50 -11.01 -0.61
N LEU A 50 0.84 -11.06 -0.60
CA LEU A 50 1.62 -10.46 0.47
C LEU A 50 1.48 -8.94 0.50
N LEU A 51 1.45 -8.26 -0.65
CA LEU A 51 1.27 -6.81 -0.66
C LEU A 51 -0.17 -6.39 -0.36
N CYS A 52 -1.16 -6.95 -1.04
CA CYS A 52 -2.56 -6.57 -0.85
C CYS A 52 -3.09 -7.01 0.51
N CYS A 53 -2.67 -8.16 1.05
CA CYS A 53 -3.17 -8.61 2.35
C CYS A 53 -2.32 -8.13 3.52
N PHE A 54 -1.03 -7.86 3.36
CA PHE A 54 -0.21 -7.41 4.49
C PHE A 54 0.01 -5.90 4.46
N VAL A 55 0.60 -5.37 3.39
CA VAL A 55 1.00 -3.95 3.34
C VAL A 55 -0.22 -3.02 3.32
N VAL A 56 -1.25 -3.34 2.52
CA VAL A 56 -2.47 -2.52 2.48
C VAL A 56 -3.22 -2.58 3.81
N ASN A 57 -3.34 -3.75 4.45
CA ASN A 57 -4.01 -3.86 5.74
C ASN A 57 -3.26 -3.14 6.87
N VAL A 58 -1.92 -3.23 6.91
CA VAL A 58 -1.10 -2.46 7.86
C VAL A 58 -1.25 -0.97 7.62
N PHE A 59 -1.27 -0.53 6.36
CA PHE A 59 -1.48 0.87 6.01
C PHE A 59 -2.87 1.37 6.42
N VAL A 60 -3.92 0.59 6.18
CA VAL A 60 -5.30 0.91 6.60
C VAL A 60 -5.39 0.98 8.12
N ALA A 61 -4.79 0.02 8.85
CA ALA A 61 -4.77 0.03 10.31
C ALA A 61 -4.05 1.26 10.86
N TRP A 62 -2.89 1.62 10.30
CA TRP A 62 -2.17 2.84 10.66
C TRP A 62 -2.99 4.10 10.38
N TYR A 63 -3.66 4.17 9.22
CA TYR A 63 -4.49 5.31 8.87
C TYR A 63 -5.69 5.48 9.83
N TYR A 64 -6.35 4.38 10.21
CA TYR A 64 -7.43 4.41 11.20
C TYR A 64 -6.95 4.92 12.56
N ALA A 65 -5.82 4.41 13.06
CA ALA A 65 -5.25 4.87 14.33
C ALA A 65 -4.89 6.36 14.28
N PHE A 66 -4.29 6.82 13.19
CA PHE A 66 -3.97 8.24 12.99
C PHE A 66 -5.25 9.11 12.93
N ALA A 67 -6.29 8.63 12.26
CA ALA A 67 -7.56 9.36 12.17
C ALA A 67 -8.27 9.48 13.53
N GLU A 68 -8.20 8.45 14.38
CA GLU A 68 -8.73 8.50 15.74
C GLU A 68 -7.98 9.50 16.62
N GLU A 69 -6.64 9.50 16.61
CA GLU A 69 -5.85 10.49 17.36
C GLU A 69 -6.20 11.94 16.97
N GLN A 70 -6.40 12.20 15.68
CA GLN A 70 -6.81 13.52 15.18
C GLN A 70 -8.23 13.88 15.62
N ARG A 71 -9.11 12.89 15.78
CA ARG A 71 -10.49 13.11 16.25
C ARG A 71 -10.51 13.45 17.74
N GLU A 72 -9.72 12.77 18.54
CA GLU A 72 -9.59 13.03 19.98
C GLU A 72 -9.02 14.42 20.25
N LYS A 73 -7.94 14.83 19.57
CA LYS A 73 -7.35 16.18 19.70
C LYS A 73 -8.36 17.28 19.41
N LYS A 74 -9.18 17.14 18.35
CA LYS A 74 -10.24 18.11 18.02
C LYS A 74 -11.36 18.17 19.08
N LEU A 75 -11.62 17.06 19.77
CA LEU A 75 -12.60 16.98 20.85
C LEU A 75 -12.09 17.65 22.13
N GLU A 76 -10.81 17.51 22.43
CA GLU A 76 -10.15 18.20 23.55
C GLU A 76 -10.09 19.72 23.34
N GLU A 77 -9.73 20.18 22.14
CA GLU A 77 -9.75 21.61 21.78
C GLU A 77 -11.14 22.23 21.89
N LYS A 78 -12.20 21.48 21.55
CA LYS A 78 -13.59 21.95 21.71
C LYS A 78 -14.08 22.01 23.16
N LYS A 79 -13.44 21.28 24.07
CA LYS A 79 -13.79 21.27 25.50
C LYS A 79 -13.05 22.35 26.29
N LYS A 80 -12.03 22.97 25.70
CA LYS A 80 -11.23 24.04 26.28
C LYS A 80 -11.80 25.41 25.91
#